data_AF-A0A3B0TZ19-F1
#
_entry.id   AF-A0A3B0TZ19-F1
#
_cell.length_a   1.000
_cell.length_b   1.000
_cell.length_c   1.000
_cell.angle_alpha   90.00
_cell.angle_beta   90.00
_cell.angle_gamma   90.00
#
_symmetry.space_group_name_H-M   'P 1'
#
loop_
_entity.id
_entity.type
_entity.pdbx_description
1 polymer ?
#
loop_
_entity_poly.entity_id
_entity_poly.type
_entity_poly.pdbx_seq_one_letter_code
_entity_poly.pdbx_strand_id
1 'polypeptide(L)'
;HKLLSGIYYFQGVADQKLSRFDDSISKFDQVLLQNNESYTAPSLLGKAVSLNKLKKYDLAKEIFNQVILNYADDNTMSMRARFELAYIEQENNNLDAASKLYMLIAVLYDDEYYSPESLLRAGQLFEQLNKKSNALKVYEEILQKYASSHAVSQARKKYDQLKAL
;
A
#
# COMPACT_ATOMS: atom_id res chain seq x y z
N HIS A 1 20.41 -11.69 -20.31
CA HIS A 1 19.10 -11.12 -19.96
C HIS A 1 18.88 -11.02 -18.44
N LYS A 2 18.88 -12.12 -17.67
CA LYS A 2 18.60 -12.06 -16.21
C LYS A 2 19.49 -11.11 -15.38
N LEU A 3 20.80 -11.10 -15.63
CA LEU A 3 21.76 -10.24 -14.89
C LEU A 3 21.49 -8.74 -15.13
N LEU A 4 21.10 -8.37 -16.35
CA LEU A 4 20.86 -6.97 -16.72
C LEU A 4 19.57 -6.44 -16.08
N SER A 5 18.52 -7.27 -15.98
CA SER A 5 17.28 -6.94 -15.27
C SER A 5 17.54 -6.65 -13.80
N GLY A 6 18.37 -7.47 -13.15
CA GLY A 6 18.75 -7.27 -11.75
C GLY A 6 19.51 -5.95 -11.53
N ILE A 7 20.47 -5.62 -12.40
CA ILE A 7 21.22 -4.36 -12.31
C ILE A 7 20.28 -3.16 -12.40
N TYR A 8 19.41 -3.12 -13.41
CA TYR A 8 18.47 -2.02 -13.56
C TYR A 8 17.47 -1.96 -12.41
N TYR A 9 16.99 -3.10 -11.93
CA TYR A 9 16.11 -3.14 -10.77
C TYR A 9 16.76 -2.49 -9.54
N PHE A 10 18.00 -2.89 -9.19
CA PHE A 10 18.68 -2.32 -8.03
C PHE A 10 19.03 -0.84 -8.23
N GLN A 11 19.37 -0.41 -9.44
CA GLN A 11 19.51 1.02 -9.76
C GLN A 11 18.21 1.77 -9.53
N GLY A 12 17.08 1.25 -10.03
CA GLY A 12 15.76 1.86 -9.87
C GLY A 12 15.37 2.00 -8.39
N VAL A 13 15.64 0.98 -7.57
CA VAL A 13 15.41 1.03 -6.12
C VAL A 13 16.34 2.06 -5.44
N ALA A 14 17.61 2.13 -5.83
CA ALA A 14 18.54 3.13 -5.30
C ALA A 14 18.07 4.56 -5.65
N ASP A 15 17.60 4.77 -6.88
CA ASP A 15 17.07 6.05 -7.34
C ASP A 15 15.82 6.47 -6.55
N GLN A 16 14.92 5.53 -6.20
CA GLN A 16 13.79 5.83 -5.30
C GLN A 16 14.26 6.31 -3.93
N LYS A 17 15.25 5.63 -3.34
CA LYS A 17 15.80 6.02 -2.02
C LYS A 17 16.45 7.40 -2.06
N LEU A 18 17.02 7.77 -3.19
CA LEU A 18 17.60 9.10 -3.45
C LEU A 18 16.56 10.12 -3.91
N SER A 19 15.27 9.78 -3.93
CA SER A 19 14.17 10.62 -4.43
C SER A 19 14.32 11.06 -5.90
N ARG A 20 15.13 10.33 -6.69
CA ARG A 20 15.30 10.52 -8.14
C ARG A 20 14.23 9.72 -8.88
N PHE A 21 12.98 10.16 -8.78
CA PHE A 21 11.84 9.33 -9.21
C PHE A 21 11.75 9.16 -10.72
N ASP A 22 12.09 10.15 -11.54
CA ASP A 22 12.12 10.00 -13.01
C ASP A 22 13.24 9.05 -13.48
N ASP A 23 14.41 9.10 -12.84
CA ASP A 23 15.51 8.15 -13.10
C ASP A 23 15.07 6.72 -12.72
N SER A 24 14.45 6.59 -11.54
CA SER A 24 13.91 5.32 -11.05
C SER A 24 12.91 4.69 -12.04
N ILE A 25 11.96 5.49 -12.55
CA ILE A 25 11.01 5.05 -13.57
C ILE A 25 11.75 4.53 -14.81
N SER A 26 12.74 5.30 -15.29
CA SER A 26 13.54 4.92 -16.45
C SER A 26 14.26 3.59 -16.23
N LYS A 27 14.78 3.32 -15.03
CA LYS A 27 15.41 2.04 -14.69
C LYS A 27 14.41 0.89 -14.66
N PHE A 28 13.25 1.07 -14.05
CA PHE A 28 12.22 0.04 -14.05
C PHE A 28 11.71 -0.25 -15.46
N ASP A 29 11.57 0.75 -16.32
CA ASP A 29 11.21 0.54 -17.73
C ASP A 29 12.22 -0.34 -18.47
N GLN A 30 13.53 -0.18 -18.19
CA GLN A 30 14.55 -1.08 -18.75
C GLN A 30 14.41 -2.52 -18.26
N VAL A 31 13.91 -2.75 -17.05
CA VAL A 31 13.60 -4.10 -16.55
C VAL A 31 12.40 -4.68 -17.30
N LEU A 32 11.34 -3.88 -17.45
CA LEU A 32 10.09 -4.31 -18.09
C LEU A 32 10.28 -4.65 -19.57
N LEU A 33 11.18 -3.96 -20.28
CA LEU A 33 11.54 -4.31 -21.67
C LEU A 33 12.18 -5.71 -21.80
N GLN A 34 12.76 -6.24 -20.73
CA GLN A 34 13.45 -7.53 -20.76
C GLN A 34 12.52 -8.71 -20.44
N ASN A 35 11.25 -8.46 -20.08
CA ASN A 35 10.24 -9.46 -19.76
C ASN A 35 10.74 -10.57 -18.82
N ASN A 36 11.50 -10.18 -17.80
CA ASN A 36 12.04 -11.12 -16.82
C ASN A 36 11.05 -11.32 -15.68
N GLU A 37 10.45 -12.50 -15.61
CA GLU A 37 9.43 -12.85 -14.61
C GLU A 37 9.83 -12.48 -13.18
N SER A 38 11.08 -12.73 -12.78
CA SER A 38 11.56 -12.51 -11.42
C SER A 38 11.57 -11.03 -10.99
N TYR A 39 11.66 -10.10 -11.95
CA TYR A 39 11.75 -8.66 -11.66
C TYR A 39 10.59 -7.85 -12.25
N THR A 40 9.66 -8.47 -12.96
CA THR A 40 8.56 -7.74 -13.62
C THR A 40 7.60 -7.15 -12.59
N ALA A 41 7.03 -7.98 -11.69
CA ALA A 41 6.11 -7.48 -10.68
C ALA A 41 6.75 -6.45 -9.72
N PRO A 42 7.96 -6.69 -9.18
CA PRO A 42 8.65 -5.70 -8.34
C PRO A 42 8.95 -4.40 -9.08
N SER A 43 9.30 -4.46 -10.37
CA SER A 43 9.57 -3.25 -11.17
C SER A 43 8.31 -2.48 -11.52
N LEU A 44 7.19 -3.15 -11.79
CA LEU A 44 5.89 -2.48 -11.96
C LEU A 44 5.49 -1.74 -10.69
N LEU A 45 5.58 -2.42 -9.53
CA LEU A 45 5.29 -1.81 -8.23
C LEU A 45 6.22 -0.63 -7.96
N GLY A 46 7.53 -0.80 -8.19
CA GLY A 46 8.52 0.26 -8.04
C GLY A 46 8.21 1.48 -8.91
N LYS A 47 7.92 1.27 -10.20
CA LYS A 47 7.54 2.33 -11.13
C LYS A 47 6.29 3.08 -10.66
N ALA A 48 5.25 2.35 -10.25
CA ALA A 48 4.00 2.94 -9.75
C ALA A 48 4.23 3.79 -8.49
N VAL A 49 5.07 3.33 -7.55
CA VAL A 49 5.46 4.10 -6.37
C VAL A 49 6.21 5.38 -6.76
N SER A 50 7.14 5.32 -7.71
CA SER A 50 7.84 6.52 -8.20
C SER A 50 6.88 7.52 -8.86
N LEU A 51 5.91 7.05 -9.64
CA LEU A 51 4.85 7.89 -10.21
C LEU A 51 3.98 8.53 -9.11
N ASN A 52 3.62 7.76 -8.08
CA ASN A 52 2.88 8.26 -6.92
C ASN A 52 3.65 9.39 -6.21
N LYS A 53 4.96 9.22 -5.98
CA LYS A 53 5.81 10.26 -5.38
C LYS A 53 5.92 11.53 -6.23
N LEU A 54 5.77 11.40 -7.54
CA LEU A 54 5.68 12.53 -8.48
C LEU A 54 4.26 13.10 -8.62
N LYS A 55 3.30 12.64 -7.81
CA LYS A 55 1.87 13.01 -7.88
C LYS A 55 1.22 12.72 -9.24
N LYS A 56 1.81 11.82 -10.04
CA LYS A 56 1.24 11.32 -11.30
C LYS A 56 0.23 10.23 -10.98
N TYR A 57 -0.83 10.58 -10.25
CA TYR A 57 -1.73 9.63 -9.60
C TYR A 57 -2.44 8.71 -10.59
N ASP A 58 -2.91 9.22 -11.73
CA ASP A 58 -3.65 8.39 -12.70
C ASP A 58 -2.77 7.28 -13.28
N LEU A 59 -1.54 7.60 -13.67
CA LEU A 59 -0.56 6.62 -14.15
C LEU A 59 -0.16 5.63 -13.04
N ALA A 60 0.00 6.10 -11.80
CA ALA A 60 0.32 5.23 -10.67
C ALA A 60 -0.82 4.22 -10.41
N LYS A 61 -2.08 4.69 -10.38
CA LYS A 61 -3.26 3.85 -10.18
C LYS A 61 -3.41 2.79 -11.27
N GLU A 62 -3.17 3.14 -12.53
CA GLU A 62 -3.22 2.19 -13.65
C GLU A 62 -2.26 1.02 -13.42
N ILE A 63 -1.01 1.31 -13.07
CA ILE A 63 0.00 0.27 -12.83
C ILE A 63 -0.29 -0.51 -11.54
N PHE A 64 -0.77 0.13 -10.47
CA PHE A 64 -1.17 -0.61 -9.26
C PHE A 64 -2.31 -1.59 -9.54
N ASN A 65 -3.32 -1.18 -10.32
CA ASN A 65 -4.39 -2.07 -10.75
C ASN A 65 -3.87 -3.22 -11.62
N GLN A 66 -2.93 -2.95 -12.53
CA GLN A 66 -2.27 -4.00 -13.30
C GLN A 66 -1.56 -5.01 -12.39
N VAL A 67 -0.83 -4.55 -11.37
CA VAL A 67 -0.17 -5.43 -10.41
C VAL A 67 -1.18 -6.29 -9.65
N ILE A 68 -2.27 -5.68 -9.18
CA ILE A 68 -3.34 -6.37 -8.44
C ILE A 68 -4.01 -7.47 -9.28
N LEU A 69 -4.24 -7.20 -10.57
CA LEU A 69 -4.91 -8.13 -11.48
C LEU A 69 -3.98 -9.27 -11.92
N ASN A 70 -2.74 -8.96 -12.29
CA ASN A 70 -1.84 -9.93 -12.91
C ASN A 70 -1.02 -10.75 -11.90
N TYR A 71 -0.93 -10.29 -10.66
CA TYR A 71 -0.19 -10.94 -9.58
C TYR A 71 -1.07 -11.18 -8.37
N ALA A 72 -2.34 -11.54 -8.59
CA ALA A 72 -3.31 -11.80 -7.54
C ALA A 72 -2.86 -12.94 -6.59
N ASP A 73 -2.19 -13.96 -7.13
CA ASP A 73 -1.64 -15.09 -6.36
C ASP A 73 -0.37 -14.72 -5.58
N ASP A 74 0.32 -13.64 -5.99
CA ASP A 74 1.40 -13.05 -5.20
C ASP A 74 0.78 -12.09 -4.18
N ASN A 75 0.47 -12.65 -3.01
CA ASN A 75 -0.11 -11.91 -1.91
C ASN A 75 0.74 -10.69 -1.52
N THR A 76 2.07 -10.73 -1.69
CA THR A 76 2.95 -9.62 -1.26
C THR A 76 2.82 -8.43 -2.23
N MET A 77 2.92 -8.67 -3.54
CA MET A 77 2.86 -7.58 -4.53
C MET A 77 1.47 -6.95 -4.58
N SER A 78 0.44 -7.78 -4.59
CA SER A 78 -0.95 -7.34 -4.69
C SER A 78 -1.42 -6.62 -3.42
N MET A 79 -0.91 -6.99 -2.23
CA MET A 79 -1.12 -6.27 -0.98
C MET A 79 -0.49 -4.88 -1.01
N ARG A 80 0.80 -4.78 -1.38
CA ARG A 80 1.50 -3.49 -1.44
C ARG A 80 0.87 -2.53 -2.45
N ALA A 81 0.47 -3.05 -3.61
CA ALA A 81 -0.23 -2.25 -4.61
C ALA A 81 -1.59 -1.73 -4.10
N ARG A 82 -2.37 -2.56 -3.38
CA ARG A 82 -3.62 -2.12 -2.73
C ARG A 82 -3.38 -1.04 -1.68
N PHE A 83 -2.30 -1.17 -0.89
CA PHE A 83 -1.96 -0.19 0.14
C PHE A 83 -1.65 1.19 -0.47
N GLU A 84 -0.84 1.21 -1.52
CA GLU A 84 -0.50 2.45 -2.23
C GLU A 84 -1.72 3.05 -2.94
N LEU A 85 -2.61 2.22 -3.50
CA LEU A 85 -3.87 2.68 -4.08
C LEU A 85 -4.78 3.31 -3.02
N ALA A 86 -4.89 2.70 -1.84
CA ALA A 86 -5.65 3.25 -0.71
C ALA A 86 -5.09 4.61 -0.27
N TYR A 87 -3.76 4.74 -0.25
CA TYR A 87 -3.09 6.01 0.04
C TYR A 87 -3.41 7.09 -0.99
N ILE A 88 -3.39 6.76 -2.30
CA ILE A 88 -3.78 7.71 -3.35
C ILE A 88 -5.23 8.16 -3.19
N GLU A 89 -6.16 7.24 -2.95
CA GLU A 89 -7.57 7.60 -2.74
C GLU A 89 -7.75 8.48 -1.50
N GLN A 90 -6.98 8.24 -0.44
CA GLN A 90 -6.99 9.08 0.76
C GLN A 90 -6.50 10.50 0.45
N GLU A 91 -5.38 10.65 -0.26
CA GLU A 91 -4.83 11.97 -0.63
C GLU A 91 -5.76 12.75 -1.57
N ASN A 92 -6.54 12.04 -2.39
CA ASN A 92 -7.59 12.63 -3.24
C ASN A 92 -8.90 12.91 -2.48
N ASN A 93 -8.92 12.76 -1.15
CA ASN A 93 -10.08 12.95 -0.28
C ASN A 93 -11.25 11.98 -0.57
N ASN A 94 -10.98 10.86 -1.26
CA ASN A 94 -11.95 9.78 -1.50
C ASN A 94 -11.97 8.82 -0.30
N LEU A 95 -12.30 9.35 0.89
CA LEU A 95 -12.13 8.64 2.16
C LEU A 95 -12.90 7.31 2.23
N ASP A 96 -14.08 7.22 1.61
CA ASP A 96 -14.86 5.98 1.56
C ASP A 96 -14.16 4.90 0.73
N ALA A 97 -13.61 5.25 -0.44
CA ALA A 97 -12.85 4.33 -1.27
C ALA A 97 -11.55 3.89 -0.58
N ALA A 98 -10.83 4.84 0.00
CA ALA A 98 -9.60 4.58 0.75
C ALA A 98 -9.84 3.61 1.93
N SER A 99 -10.87 3.86 2.75
CA SER A 99 -11.20 2.99 3.90
C SER A 99 -11.53 1.56 3.45
N LYS A 100 -12.27 1.38 2.35
CA LYS A 100 -12.56 0.06 1.78
C LYS A 100 -11.29 -0.66 1.31
N LEU A 101 -10.38 0.04 0.64
CA LEU A 101 -9.13 -0.55 0.16
C LEU A 101 -8.23 -0.98 1.31
N TYR A 102 -8.09 -0.15 2.35
CA TYR A 102 -7.35 -0.52 3.55
C TYR A 102 -7.99 -1.71 4.28
N MET A 103 -9.32 -1.74 4.43
CA MET A 103 -10.01 -2.89 5.02
C MET A 103 -9.76 -4.17 4.23
N LEU A 104 -9.78 -4.09 2.90
CA LEU A 104 -9.58 -5.25 2.04
C LEU A 104 -8.21 -5.91 2.26
N ILE A 105 -7.18 -5.13 2.63
CA ILE A 105 -5.87 -5.67 2.97
C ILE A 105 -5.95 -6.59 4.19
N ALA A 106 -6.59 -6.15 5.27
CA ALA A 106 -6.73 -6.96 6.48
C ALA A 106 -7.65 -8.18 6.31
N VAL A 107 -8.58 -8.13 5.34
CA VAL A 107 -9.45 -9.26 5.00
C VAL A 107 -8.73 -10.31 4.16
N LEU A 108 -7.92 -9.88 3.18
CA LEU A 108 -7.26 -10.78 2.24
C LEU A 108 -5.92 -11.31 2.76
N TYR A 109 -5.29 -10.60 3.70
CA TYR A 109 -3.93 -10.88 4.12
C TYR A 109 -3.78 -10.85 5.63
N ASP A 110 -2.83 -11.64 6.13
CA ASP A 110 -2.41 -11.64 7.53
C ASP A 110 -0.93 -11.29 7.64
N ASP A 111 -0.59 -10.07 7.22
CA ASP A 111 0.77 -9.54 7.26
C ASP A 111 1.02 -8.80 8.58
N GLU A 112 2.18 -9.04 9.20
CA GLU A 112 2.52 -8.50 10.52
C GLU A 112 2.59 -6.97 10.58
N TYR A 113 2.82 -6.32 9.42
CA TYR A 113 2.91 -4.87 9.30
C TYR A 113 1.70 -4.28 8.59
N TYR A 114 1.42 -4.74 7.36
CA TYR A 114 0.41 -4.11 6.50
C TYR A 114 -1.02 -4.33 6.99
N SER A 115 -1.37 -5.50 7.56
CA SER A 115 -2.73 -5.74 8.06
C SER A 115 -3.08 -4.81 9.24
N PRO A 116 -2.30 -4.74 10.33
CA PRO A 116 -2.59 -3.81 11.42
C PRO A 116 -2.47 -2.33 11.03
N GLU A 117 -1.50 -1.97 10.19
CA GLU A 117 -1.38 -0.59 9.68
C GLU A 117 -2.60 -0.18 8.85
N SER A 118 -3.11 -1.09 8.01
CA SER A 118 -4.28 -0.81 7.17
C SER A 118 -5.55 -0.68 8.00
N LEU A 119 -5.76 -1.55 9.00
CA LEU A 119 -6.88 -1.40 9.95
C LEU A 119 -6.81 -0.06 10.69
N LEU A 120 -5.61 0.35 11.11
CA LEU A 120 -5.42 1.62 11.82
C LEU A 120 -5.81 2.81 10.94
N ARG A 121 -5.37 2.82 9.68
CA ARG A 121 -5.72 3.85 8.70
C ARG A 121 -7.21 3.83 8.39
N ALA A 122 -7.81 2.66 8.16
CA ALA A 122 -9.24 2.52 7.95
C ALA A 122 -10.04 3.10 9.13
N GLY A 123 -9.61 2.83 10.38
CA GLY A 123 -10.24 3.37 11.58
C GLY A 123 -10.22 4.89 11.63
N GLN A 124 -9.08 5.51 11.30
CA GLN A 124 -8.94 6.97 11.26
C GLN A 124 -9.82 7.59 10.18
N LEU A 125 -9.93 6.95 9.02
CA LEU A 125 -10.83 7.39 7.95
C LEU A 125 -12.30 7.24 8.36
N PHE A 126 -12.65 6.18 9.10
CA PHE A 126 -13.99 6.05 9.66
C PHE A 126 -14.34 7.11 10.69
N GLU A 127 -13.37 7.56 11.50
CA GLU A 127 -13.56 8.73 12.37
C GLU A 127 -13.88 9.98 11.53
N GLN A 128 -13.10 10.27 10.48
CA GLN A 128 -13.33 11.42 9.60
C GLN A 128 -14.69 11.37 8.89
N LEU A 129 -15.17 10.16 8.57
CA LEU A 129 -16.47 9.92 7.96
C LEU A 129 -17.63 9.89 8.98
N ASN A 130 -17.38 10.18 10.26
CA ASN A 130 -18.35 10.03 11.36
C ASN A 130 -18.95 8.61 11.52
N LYS A 131 -18.25 7.58 11.00
CA LYS A 131 -18.63 6.17 11.10
C LYS A 131 -18.04 5.53 12.37
N LYS A 132 -18.40 6.08 13.53
CA LYS A 132 -17.85 5.68 14.85
C LYS A 132 -17.90 4.17 15.12
N SER A 133 -19.00 3.50 14.78
CA SER A 133 -19.14 2.05 14.98
C SER A 133 -18.10 1.26 14.18
N ASN A 134 -17.81 1.66 12.94
CA ASN A 134 -16.81 1.00 12.11
C ASN A 134 -15.39 1.25 12.63
N ALA A 135 -15.10 2.48 13.07
CA ALA A 135 -13.81 2.82 13.68
C ALA A 135 -13.54 1.97 14.93
N LEU A 136 -14.51 1.83 15.82
CA LEU A 136 -14.39 1.00 17.01
C LEU A 136 -14.10 -0.47 16.67
N LYS A 137 -14.80 -1.03 15.67
CA LYS A 137 -14.60 -2.43 15.25
C LYS A 137 -13.17 -2.70 14.76
N VAL A 138 -12.65 -1.86 13.87
CA VAL A 138 -11.29 -2.08 13.34
C VAL A 138 -10.22 -1.85 14.38
N TYR A 139 -10.40 -0.89 15.31
CA TYR A 139 -9.47 -0.73 16.43
C TYR A 139 -9.52 -1.91 17.39
N GLU A 140 -10.71 -2.42 17.71
CA GLU A 140 -10.87 -3.63 18.52
C GLU A 140 -10.17 -4.84 17.89
N GLU A 141 -10.30 -5.01 16.57
CA GLU A 141 -9.60 -6.07 15.84
C GLU A 141 -8.08 -5.97 15.98
N ILE A 142 -7.49 -4.77 15.89
CA ILE A 142 -6.05 -4.56 16.14
C ILE A 142 -5.68 -4.99 17.56
N LEU A 143 -6.49 -4.62 18.56
CA LEU A 143 -6.22 -4.95 19.96
C LEU A 143 -6.31 -6.45 20.27
N GLN A 144 -7.14 -7.19 19.52
CA GLN A 144 -7.37 -8.62 19.73
C GLN A 144 -6.42 -9.48 18.89
N LYS A 145 -6.32 -9.21 17.60
CA LYS A 145 -5.58 -10.04 16.63
C LYS A 145 -4.12 -9.62 16.47
N TYR A 146 -3.83 -8.33 16.60
CA TYR A 146 -2.51 -7.77 16.30
C TYR A 146 -1.85 -7.13 17.54
N ALA A 147 -2.04 -7.73 18.72
CA ALA A 147 -1.68 -7.16 20.03
C ALA A 147 -0.18 -6.84 20.23
N SER A 148 0.72 -7.40 19.41
CA SER A 148 2.16 -7.11 19.40
C SER A 148 2.59 -6.16 18.28
N SER A 149 1.67 -5.73 17.41
CA SER A 149 2.00 -4.88 16.26
C SER A 149 2.27 -3.43 16.69
N HIS A 150 2.96 -2.68 15.80
CA HIS A 150 3.22 -1.25 16.01
C HIS A 150 1.93 -0.42 16.14
N ALA A 151 0.79 -0.91 15.63
CA ALA A 151 -0.46 -0.17 15.56
C ALA A 151 -1.22 -0.15 16.90
N VAL A 152 -0.93 -1.07 17.83
CA VAL A 152 -1.74 -1.34 19.04
C VAL A 152 -1.84 -0.14 19.96
N SER A 153 -0.71 0.55 20.21
CA SER A 153 -0.69 1.70 21.11
C SER A 153 -1.64 2.80 20.60
N GLN A 154 -1.58 3.09 19.30
CA GLN A 154 -2.44 4.09 18.69
C GLN A 154 -3.90 3.63 18.59
N ALA A 155 -4.14 2.38 18.22
CA ALA A 155 -5.48 1.80 18.18
C ALA A 155 -6.16 1.85 19.55
N ARG A 156 -5.44 1.52 20.63
CA ARG A 156 -5.96 1.57 22.01
C ARG A 156 -6.37 2.99 22.38
N LYS A 157 -5.47 3.96 22.18
CA LYS A 157 -5.76 5.37 22.45
C LYS A 157 -7.01 5.84 21.72
N LYS A 158 -7.14 5.50 20.42
CA LYS A 158 -8.30 5.89 19.60
C LYS A 158 -9.58 5.18 20.02
N TYR A 159 -9.52 3.89 20.34
CA TYR A 159 -10.64 3.10 20.83
C TYR A 159 -11.23 3.69 22.13
N ASP A 160 -10.36 3.97 23.11
CA ASP A 160 -10.77 4.52 24.41
C ASP A 160 -11.38 5.91 24.26
N GLN A 161 -10.79 6.77 23.43
CA GLN A 161 -11.32 8.10 23.10
C GLN A 161 -12.73 8.02 22.51
N LEU A 162 -12.95 7.13 21.54
CA LEU A 162 -14.26 6.97 20.91
C LEU A 162 -15.30 6.38 21.87
N LYS A 163 -14.93 5.46 22.76
CA LYS A 163 -15.85 4.91 23.77
C LYS A 163 -16.30 5.93 24.81
N ALA A 164 -15.50 6.95 25.09
CA ALA A 164 -15.80 8.00 26.06
C ALA A 164 -16.72 9.11 25.51
N LEU A 165 -16.90 9.19 24.19
CA LEU A 165 -17.84 10.09 23.50
C LEU A 165 -19.23 9.48 23.43
#